data_AF-A0A2G1WMX0-F1
#
_entry.id   AF-A0A2G1WMX0-F1
#
_cell.length_a   1.000
_cell.length_b   1.000
_cell.length_c   1.000
_cell.angle_alpha   90.00
_cell.angle_beta   90.00
_cell.angle_gamma   90.00
#
_symmetry.space_group_name_H-M   'P 1'
#
loop_
_entity.id
_entity.type
_entity.pdbx_description
1 polymer ?
#
loop_
_entity_poly.entity_id
_entity_poly.type
_entity_poly.pdbx_seq_one_letter_code
_entity_poly.pdbx_strand_id
1 'polypeptide(L)'
;MYASSFIEAFETVESAVERALSLDTYRRAGRVRRIRSEAVAAVDDIAELATVAVAGVELSGYGEWETDDTVESVIAARIAGRDDPDLAVEDIDRAVSADRLVEEAGTVLVPLTEGSGAIRNWWLLADALRDWLADLIDDARRLHRRASVDGSDLVETAFWTLLDRLVALRELLDEALTMGEFVYRSTRRETFELLTDVGRIAGTITERTHA
;
A
#
# COMPACT_ATOMS: atom_id res chain seq x y z
N MET A 1 0.23 11.31 9.67
CA MET A 1 -0.66 10.22 9.19
C MET A 1 0.06 8.89 9.37
N TYR A 2 -0.66 7.82 9.72
CA TYR A 2 -0.10 6.48 9.98
C TYR A 2 -0.69 5.42 9.05
N ALA A 3 0.04 4.30 8.88
CA ALA A 3 -0.43 3.14 8.11
C ALA A 3 -1.74 2.55 8.63
N SER A 4 -2.01 2.68 9.93
CA SER A 4 -3.25 2.19 10.56
C SER A 4 -4.51 2.75 9.90
N SER A 5 -4.50 4.02 9.47
CA SER A 5 -5.65 4.62 8.80
C SER A 5 -6.02 3.93 7.49
N PHE A 6 -5.03 3.46 6.73
CA PHE A 6 -5.28 2.67 5.53
C PHE A 6 -5.76 1.27 5.88
N ILE A 7 -5.11 0.62 6.85
CA ILE A 7 -5.46 -0.74 7.27
C ILE A 7 -6.91 -0.79 7.76
N GLU A 8 -7.34 0.13 8.63
CA GLU A 8 -8.72 0.23 9.13
C GLU A 8 -9.75 0.42 8.00
N ALA A 9 -9.41 1.23 6.99
CA ALA A 9 -10.30 1.45 5.85
C ALA A 9 -10.42 0.18 4.98
N PHE A 10 -9.32 -0.55 4.79
CA PHE A 10 -9.30 -1.84 4.10
C PHE A 10 -10.07 -2.93 4.87
N GLU A 11 -9.91 -3.02 6.20
CA GLU A 11 -10.69 -3.93 7.06
C GLU A 11 -12.20 -3.66 6.93
N THR A 12 -12.59 -2.39 6.78
CA THR A 12 -13.99 -2.02 6.57
C THR A 12 -14.54 -2.55 5.24
N VAL A 13 -13.73 -2.47 4.17
CA VAL A 13 -14.07 -3.05 2.86
C VAL A 13 -14.15 -4.57 2.94
N GLU A 14 -13.13 -5.22 3.52
CA GLU A 14 -13.08 -6.67 3.70
C GLU A 14 -14.28 -7.18 4.48
N SER A 15 -14.54 -6.61 5.66
CA SER A 15 -15.70 -6.95 6.48
C SER A 15 -17.01 -6.77 5.72
N ALA A 16 -17.13 -5.76 4.86
CA ALA A 16 -18.31 -5.59 4.02
C ALA A 16 -18.43 -6.69 2.95
N VAL A 17 -17.33 -7.04 2.29
CA VAL A 17 -17.25 -8.12 1.30
C VAL A 17 -17.59 -9.47 1.94
N GLU A 18 -17.01 -9.79 3.10
CA GLU A 18 -17.30 -11.01 3.86
C GLU A 18 -18.77 -11.08 4.28
N ARG A 19 -19.32 -10.00 4.84
CA ARG A 19 -20.74 -9.90 5.21
C ARG A 19 -21.65 -10.08 4.01
N ALA A 20 -21.25 -9.64 2.82
CA ALA A 20 -21.98 -9.88 1.59
C ALA A 20 -21.89 -11.35 1.16
N LEU A 21 -20.70 -11.96 1.22
CA LEU A 21 -20.48 -13.37 0.86
C LEU A 21 -21.25 -14.33 1.78
N SER A 22 -21.40 -13.95 3.06
CA SER A 22 -22.14 -14.72 4.06
C SER A 22 -23.67 -14.62 3.91
N LEU A 23 -24.20 -13.79 3.01
CA LEU A 23 -25.65 -13.73 2.78
C LEU A 23 -26.11 -15.01 2.07
N ASP A 24 -27.15 -15.67 2.58
CA ASP A 24 -27.71 -16.86 1.92
C ASP A 24 -28.35 -16.52 0.56
N THR A 25 -28.98 -15.34 0.47
CA THR A 25 -29.62 -14.83 -0.75
C THR A 25 -29.45 -13.32 -0.84
N TYR A 26 -29.46 -12.80 -2.06
CA TYR A 26 -29.42 -11.36 -2.30
C TYR A 26 -30.78 -10.66 -2.40
N ARG A 27 -31.88 -11.37 -2.13
CA ARG A 27 -33.24 -10.84 -2.29
C ARG A 27 -33.59 -9.70 -1.33
N ARG A 28 -32.86 -9.53 -0.22
CA ARG A 28 -33.05 -8.43 0.73
C ARG A 28 -32.25 -7.19 0.32
N ALA A 29 -32.71 -6.51 -0.74
CA ALA A 29 -32.03 -5.36 -1.34
C ALA A 29 -31.61 -4.27 -0.34
N GLY A 30 -32.37 -4.04 0.73
CA GLY A 30 -32.01 -3.03 1.76
C GLY A 30 -30.75 -3.37 2.55
N ARG A 31 -30.53 -4.64 2.91
CA ARG A 31 -29.30 -5.07 3.63
C ARG A 31 -28.09 -5.03 2.70
N VAL A 32 -28.27 -5.50 1.46
CA VAL A 32 -27.22 -5.48 0.43
C VAL A 32 -26.78 -4.05 0.12
N ARG A 33 -27.72 -3.12 -0.08
CA ARG A 33 -27.41 -1.71 -0.34
C ARG A 33 -26.60 -1.08 0.80
N ARG A 34 -26.93 -1.38 2.06
CA ARG A 34 -26.20 -0.85 3.21
C ARG A 34 -24.75 -1.34 3.21
N ILE A 35 -24.55 -2.65 3.08
CA ILE A 35 -23.20 -3.25 3.01
C ILE A 35 -22.39 -2.63 1.87
N ARG A 36 -23.00 -2.47 0.68
CA ARG A 36 -22.34 -1.81 -0.46
C ARG A 36 -22.01 -0.35 -0.19
N SER A 37 -22.92 0.41 0.42
CA SER A 37 -22.68 1.82 0.72
C SER A 37 -21.55 2.00 1.72
N GLU A 38 -21.45 1.13 2.73
CA GLU A 38 -20.32 1.11 3.67
C GLU A 38 -19.01 0.79 2.94
N ALA A 39 -18.99 -0.25 2.09
CA ALA A 39 -17.79 -0.62 1.32
C ALA A 39 -17.33 0.50 0.38
N VAL A 40 -18.26 1.14 -0.35
CA VAL A 40 -17.93 2.22 -1.29
C VAL A 40 -17.40 3.45 -0.55
N ALA A 41 -17.99 3.81 0.60
CA ALA A 41 -17.48 4.92 1.40
C ALA A 41 -16.04 4.65 1.87
N ALA A 42 -15.76 3.43 2.35
CA ALA A 42 -14.40 3.06 2.76
C ALA A 42 -13.40 3.07 1.59
N VAL A 43 -13.80 2.67 0.38
CA VAL A 43 -12.94 2.79 -0.82
C VAL A 43 -12.69 4.26 -1.19
N ASP A 44 -13.70 5.12 -1.07
CA ASP A 44 -13.53 6.56 -1.29
C ASP A 44 -12.59 7.18 -0.22
N ASP A 45 -12.69 6.76 1.05
CA ASP A 45 -11.76 7.16 2.12
C ASP A 45 -10.32 6.72 1.81
N ILE A 46 -10.12 5.50 1.31
CA ILE A 46 -8.79 5.01 0.88
C ILE A 46 -8.22 5.90 -0.23
N ALA A 47 -9.03 6.29 -1.22
CA ALA A 47 -8.58 7.15 -2.30
C ALA A 47 -8.19 8.56 -1.81
N GLU A 48 -8.90 9.10 -0.81
CA GLU A 48 -8.55 10.36 -0.16
C GLU A 48 -7.23 10.24 0.61
N LEU A 49 -7.08 9.20 1.42
CA LEU A 49 -5.85 8.91 2.16
C LEU A 49 -4.65 8.77 1.21
N ALA A 50 -4.83 8.04 0.09
CA ALA A 50 -3.79 7.86 -0.92
C ALA A 50 -3.36 9.19 -1.55
N THR A 51 -4.31 10.10 -1.80
CA THR A 51 -4.02 11.44 -2.31
C THR A 51 -3.15 12.25 -1.33
N VAL A 52 -3.44 12.17 -0.03
CA VAL A 52 -2.65 12.84 1.02
C VAL A 52 -1.26 12.22 1.17
N ALA A 53 -1.15 10.89 1.10
CA ALA A 53 0.12 10.19 1.19
C ALA A 53 1.02 10.51 0.00
N VAL A 54 0.51 10.40 -1.22
CA VAL A 54 1.27 10.62 -2.46
C VAL A 54 1.75 12.07 -2.59
N ALA A 55 0.97 13.05 -2.11
CA ALA A 55 1.39 14.46 -2.12
C ALA A 55 2.60 14.74 -1.20
N GLY A 56 2.84 13.90 -0.20
CA GLY A 56 3.96 14.01 0.74
C GLY A 56 5.17 13.12 0.42
N VAL A 57 5.03 12.17 -0.51
CA VAL A 57 6.09 11.20 -0.85
C VAL A 57 6.97 11.79 -1.94
N GLU A 58 8.13 12.34 -1.55
CA GLU A 58 9.19 12.55 -2.53
C GLU A 58 9.63 11.19 -3.09
N LEU A 59 9.69 11.07 -4.42
CA LEU A 59 10.07 9.84 -5.14
C LEU A 59 11.49 9.31 -4.80
N SER A 60 12.27 10.08 -4.03
CA SER A 60 13.62 9.80 -3.56
C SER A 60 13.72 8.60 -2.60
N GLY A 61 12.62 8.19 -1.94
CA GLY A 61 12.61 7.08 -0.98
C GLY A 61 12.48 5.67 -1.59
N TYR A 62 12.23 5.54 -2.89
CA TYR A 62 11.96 4.23 -3.52
C TYR A 62 13.20 3.29 -3.56
N GLY A 63 14.42 3.81 -3.42
CA GLY A 63 15.62 3.00 -3.57
C GLY A 63 16.03 2.13 -2.39
N GLU A 64 15.44 2.37 -1.21
CA GLU A 64 15.88 1.82 0.08
C GLU A 64 14.71 1.30 0.94
N TRP A 65 13.52 1.09 0.36
CA TRP A 65 12.36 0.57 1.11
C TRP A 65 12.32 -0.96 1.17
N GLU A 66 12.78 -1.65 0.12
CA GLU A 66 12.72 -3.12 -0.04
C GLU A 66 13.60 -3.89 0.95
N THR A 67 14.42 -3.20 1.76
CA THR A 67 15.39 -3.84 2.68
C THR A 67 15.01 -3.71 4.16
N ASP A 68 13.77 -3.33 4.49
CA ASP A 68 13.34 -3.06 5.87
C ASP A 68 12.34 -4.10 6.39
N ASP A 69 12.85 -5.32 6.63
CA ASP A 69 12.10 -6.48 7.14
C ASP A 69 11.32 -6.17 8.43
N THR A 70 11.78 -5.20 9.23
CA THR A 70 11.15 -4.82 10.51
C THR A 70 9.85 -4.08 10.28
N VAL A 71 9.86 -3.02 9.46
CA VAL A 71 8.64 -2.26 9.13
C VAL A 71 7.66 -3.12 8.36
N GLU A 72 8.14 -3.94 7.42
CA GLU A 72 7.32 -4.89 6.68
C GLU A 72 6.59 -5.86 7.63
N SER A 73 7.31 -6.43 8.60
CA SER A 73 6.74 -7.33 9.60
C SER A 73 5.69 -6.65 10.49
N VAL A 74 5.89 -5.38 10.86
CA VAL A 74 4.88 -4.59 11.60
C VAL A 74 3.63 -4.40 10.75
N ILE A 75 3.77 -4.00 9.48
CA ILE A 75 2.63 -3.80 8.57
C ILE A 75 1.89 -5.12 8.36
N ALA A 76 2.61 -6.21 8.09
CA ALA A 76 2.03 -7.54 7.89
C ALA A 76 1.31 -8.07 9.14
N ALA A 77 1.89 -7.88 10.33
CA ALA A 77 1.24 -8.25 11.59
C ALA A 77 -0.08 -7.49 11.78
N ARG A 78 -0.09 -6.19 11.50
CA ARG A 78 -1.29 -5.35 11.60
C ARG A 78 -2.37 -5.73 10.59
N ILE A 79 -2.01 -5.96 9.33
CA ILE A 79 -2.95 -6.47 8.31
C ILE A 79 -3.53 -7.82 8.75
N ALA A 80 -2.74 -8.67 9.40
CA ALA A 80 -3.21 -9.94 9.95
C ALA A 80 -3.98 -9.81 11.29
N GLY A 81 -4.29 -8.59 11.74
CA GLY A 81 -5.02 -8.35 13.00
C GLY A 81 -4.23 -8.73 14.26
N ARG A 82 -2.90 -8.74 14.20
CA ARG A 82 -2.01 -9.03 15.34
C ARG A 82 -1.44 -7.74 15.89
N ASP A 83 -1.51 -7.59 17.22
CA ASP A 83 -0.96 -6.42 17.92
C ASP A 83 0.56 -6.48 18.08
N ASP A 84 1.14 -7.69 18.06
CA ASP A 84 2.56 -7.91 18.29
C ASP A 84 3.21 -8.55 17.05
N PRO A 85 4.09 -7.84 16.33
CA PRO A 85 4.94 -8.47 15.33
C PRO A 85 5.99 -9.28 16.08
N ASP A 86 6.16 -10.58 15.78
CA ASP A 86 7.18 -11.46 16.38
C ASP A 86 8.61 -10.96 16.07
N LEU A 87 9.03 -9.85 16.68
CA LEU A 87 10.25 -9.09 16.41
C LEU A 87 11.04 -8.91 17.70
N ALA A 88 12.37 -8.86 17.57
CA ALA A 88 13.22 -8.53 18.70
C ALA A 88 13.07 -7.03 19.05
N VAL A 89 13.09 -6.72 20.35
CA VAL A 89 13.00 -5.33 20.85
C VAL A 89 14.10 -4.46 20.24
N GLU A 90 15.30 -5.02 20.05
CA GLU A 90 16.44 -4.31 19.47
C GLU A 90 16.22 -3.90 18.00
N ASP A 91 15.37 -4.63 17.27
CA ASP A 91 15.03 -4.30 15.87
C ASP A 91 13.98 -3.18 15.83
N ILE A 92 13.00 -3.21 16.74
CA ILE A 92 12.02 -2.12 16.93
C ILE A 92 12.74 -0.83 17.33
N ASP A 93 13.63 -0.87 18.34
CA ASP A 93 14.40 0.29 18.81
C ASP A 93 15.24 0.92 17.70
N ARG A 94 15.83 0.08 16.82
CA ARG A 94 16.61 0.54 15.66
C ARG A 94 15.73 1.25 14.64
N ALA A 95 14.56 0.70 14.35
CA ALA A 95 13.60 1.28 13.42
C ALA A 95 12.99 2.59 13.97
N VAL A 96 12.73 2.69 15.28
CA VAL A 96 12.34 3.93 15.95
C VAL A 96 13.45 4.99 15.83
N SER A 97 14.70 4.61 16.10
CA SER A 97 15.85 5.52 15.99
C SER A 97 16.10 6.02 14.55
N ALA A 98 15.59 5.31 13.55
CA ALA A 98 15.67 5.66 12.14
C ALA A 98 14.42 6.43 11.63
N ASP A 99 13.55 6.89 12.53
CA ASP A 99 12.26 7.53 12.21
C ASP A 99 11.36 6.67 11.30
N ARG A 100 11.53 5.34 11.33
CA ARG A 100 10.72 4.37 10.57
C ARG A 100 9.50 3.90 11.37
N LEU A 101 9.58 3.91 12.69
CA LEU A 101 8.50 3.55 13.61
C LEU A 101 8.36 4.63 14.69
N VAL A 102 7.18 4.74 15.26
CA VAL A 102 6.89 5.60 16.41
C VAL A 102 6.22 4.76 17.48
N GLU A 103 6.71 4.84 18.71
CA GLU A 103 6.05 4.24 19.86
C GLU A 103 5.18 5.28 20.58
N GLU A 104 3.87 5.04 20.62
CA GLU A 104 2.91 5.87 21.34
C GLU A 104 2.09 5.02 22.30
N ALA A 105 2.14 5.33 23.60
CA ALA A 105 1.35 4.66 24.64
C ALA A 105 1.47 3.12 24.62
N GLY A 106 2.65 2.57 24.32
CA GLY A 106 2.89 1.14 24.23
C GLY A 106 2.43 0.50 22.91
N THR A 107 2.11 1.30 21.90
CA THR A 107 1.70 0.87 20.57
C THR A 107 2.75 1.28 19.55
N VAL A 108 3.20 0.34 18.73
CA VAL A 108 4.11 0.62 17.60
C VAL A 108 3.30 1.06 16.38
N LEU A 109 3.63 2.23 15.85
CA LEU A 109 2.96 2.89 14.72
C LEU A 109 3.93 3.12 13.56
N VAL A 110 3.42 3.05 12.33
CA VAL A 110 4.19 3.28 11.10
C VAL A 110 3.79 4.64 10.51
N PRO A 111 4.62 5.69 10.64
CA PRO A 111 4.32 7.03 10.10
C PRO A 111 4.45 7.06 8.57
N LEU A 112 3.61 7.88 7.91
CA LEU A 112 3.54 8.02 6.44
C LEU A 112 3.82 9.43 5.89
N THR A 113 3.74 10.48 6.70
CA THR A 113 3.83 11.88 6.22
C THR A 113 4.90 12.72 6.90
N GLU A 114 5.42 12.29 8.05
CA GLU A 114 6.33 13.08 8.88
C GLU A 114 7.64 12.31 9.10
N GLY A 115 8.78 12.99 8.90
CA GLY A 115 10.12 12.40 9.06
C GLY A 115 10.73 11.87 7.76
N SER A 116 12.04 11.68 7.77
CA SER A 116 12.81 11.19 6.61
C SER A 116 12.52 9.71 6.29
N GLY A 117 12.10 8.93 7.29
CA GLY A 117 11.74 7.52 7.16
C GLY A 117 10.35 7.25 6.60
N ALA A 118 9.40 8.17 6.81
CA ALA A 118 7.98 7.98 6.46
C ALA A 118 7.73 7.82 4.95
N ILE A 119 8.54 8.47 4.12
CA ILE A 119 8.48 8.35 2.65
C ILE A 119 8.74 6.90 2.21
N ARG A 120 9.61 6.17 2.92
CA ARG A 120 9.93 4.76 2.62
C ARG A 120 8.84 3.81 3.12
N ASN A 121 8.24 4.13 4.26
CA ASN A 121 7.12 3.36 4.81
C ASN A 121 5.91 3.36 3.88
N TRP A 122 5.66 4.46 3.16
CA TRP A 122 4.60 4.51 2.16
C TRP A 122 4.76 3.44 1.08
N TRP A 123 5.98 3.25 0.57
CA TRP A 123 6.23 2.25 -0.48
C TRP A 123 6.02 0.81 0.02
N LEU A 124 6.45 0.51 1.26
CA LEU A 124 6.17 -0.78 1.90
C LEU A 124 4.67 -1.03 2.09
N LEU A 125 3.95 -0.01 2.60
CA LEU A 125 2.51 -0.10 2.77
C LEU A 125 1.81 -0.27 1.43
N ALA A 126 2.19 0.50 0.41
CA ALA A 126 1.60 0.43 -0.92
C ALA A 126 1.77 -0.98 -1.55
N ASP A 127 2.93 -1.62 -1.37
CA ASP A 127 3.14 -2.98 -1.86
C ASP A 127 2.25 -4.01 -1.12
N ALA A 128 2.18 -3.92 0.22
CA ALA A 128 1.31 -4.78 1.02
C ALA A 128 -0.19 -4.58 0.71
N LEU A 129 -0.63 -3.32 0.54
CA LEU A 129 -2.00 -3.00 0.17
C LEU A 129 -2.34 -3.47 -1.25
N ARG A 130 -1.39 -3.48 -2.19
CA ARG A 130 -1.58 -4.02 -3.54
C ARG A 130 -1.96 -5.50 -3.48
N ASP A 131 -1.26 -6.26 -2.66
CA ASP A 131 -1.51 -7.69 -2.51
C ASP A 131 -2.87 -7.93 -1.83
N TRP A 132 -3.20 -7.18 -0.79
CA TRP A 132 -4.53 -7.24 -0.16
C TRP A 132 -5.67 -6.83 -1.12
N LEU A 133 -5.47 -5.82 -1.96
CA LEU A 133 -6.43 -5.44 -3.01
C LEU A 133 -6.67 -6.58 -4.00
N ALA A 134 -5.63 -7.36 -4.34
CA ALA A 134 -5.79 -8.48 -5.26
C ALA A 134 -6.79 -9.51 -4.71
N ASP A 135 -6.67 -9.85 -3.43
CA ASP A 135 -7.58 -10.78 -2.75
C ASP A 135 -9.01 -10.21 -2.67
N LEU A 136 -9.15 -8.94 -2.28
CA LEU A 136 -10.46 -8.27 -2.22
C LEU A 136 -11.15 -8.20 -3.58
N ILE A 137 -10.40 -7.97 -4.66
CA ILE A 137 -10.93 -7.98 -6.03
C ILE A 137 -11.44 -9.37 -6.40
N ASP A 138 -10.72 -10.43 -6.03
CA ASP A 138 -11.14 -11.80 -6.33
C ASP A 138 -12.41 -12.20 -5.57
N ASP A 139 -12.56 -11.75 -4.32
CA ASP A 139 -13.79 -11.92 -3.57
C ASP A 139 -14.95 -11.07 -4.11
N ALA A 140 -14.68 -9.83 -4.52
CA ALA A 140 -15.68 -8.98 -5.19
C ALA A 140 -16.14 -9.59 -6.53
N ARG A 141 -15.24 -10.20 -7.31
CA ARG A 141 -15.58 -10.98 -8.51
C ARG A 141 -16.45 -12.18 -8.17
N ARG A 142 -16.17 -12.87 -7.06
CA ARG A 142 -16.98 -13.99 -6.58
C ARG A 142 -18.39 -13.54 -6.18
N LEU A 143 -18.51 -12.42 -5.48
CA LEU A 143 -19.79 -11.78 -5.15
C LEU A 143 -20.61 -11.47 -6.41
N HIS A 144 -19.98 -10.81 -7.40
CA HIS A 144 -20.64 -10.45 -8.65
C HIS A 144 -21.17 -11.68 -9.40
N ARG A 145 -20.35 -12.73 -9.56
CA ARG A 145 -20.79 -14.00 -10.17
C ARG A 145 -22.00 -14.61 -9.46
N ARG A 146 -22.00 -14.59 -8.13
CA ARG A 146 -23.12 -15.14 -7.34
C ARG A 146 -24.39 -14.28 -7.45
N ALA A 147 -24.25 -12.96 -7.46
CA ALA A 147 -25.36 -12.03 -7.61
C ALA A 147 -26.05 -12.18 -8.97
N SER A 148 -25.27 -12.38 -10.05
CA SER A 148 -25.80 -12.62 -11.39
C SER A 148 -26.63 -13.92 -11.46
N VAL A 149 -26.19 -14.99 -10.80
CA VAL A 149 -26.94 -16.26 -10.71
C VAL A 149 -28.26 -16.12 -9.93
N ASP A 150 -28.26 -15.31 -8.87
CA ASP A 150 -29.46 -15.06 -8.05
C ASP A 150 -30.54 -14.21 -8.78
N GLY A 151 -30.21 -13.63 -9.94
CA GLY A 151 -31.14 -12.93 -10.83
C GLY A 151 -31.64 -11.58 -10.31
N SER A 152 -30.82 -10.88 -9.52
CA SER A 152 -31.16 -9.55 -9.02
C SER A 152 -30.29 -8.48 -9.66
N ASP A 153 -30.74 -7.91 -10.79
CA ASP A 153 -30.04 -6.88 -11.57
C ASP A 153 -29.53 -5.72 -10.71
N LEU A 154 -30.31 -5.33 -9.70
CA LEU A 154 -29.97 -4.24 -8.81
C LEU A 154 -28.80 -4.60 -7.87
N VAL A 155 -28.75 -5.83 -7.40
CA VAL A 155 -27.67 -6.31 -6.54
C VAL A 155 -26.42 -6.60 -7.36
N GLU A 156 -26.59 -7.17 -8.55
CA GLU A 156 -25.51 -7.35 -9.52
C GLU A 156 -24.83 -6.02 -9.84
N THR A 157 -25.62 -5.00 -10.19
CA THR A 157 -25.12 -3.64 -10.46
C THR A 157 -24.37 -3.06 -9.26
N ALA A 158 -24.90 -3.24 -8.05
CA ALA A 158 -24.30 -2.70 -6.84
C ALA A 158 -22.90 -3.29 -6.55
N PHE A 159 -22.74 -4.61 -6.70
CA PHE A 159 -21.43 -5.27 -6.54
C PHE A 159 -20.50 -5.06 -7.73
N TRP A 160 -21.04 -4.88 -8.94
CA TRP A 160 -20.25 -4.47 -10.09
C TRP A 160 -19.60 -3.11 -9.87
N THR A 161 -20.31 -2.12 -9.31
CA THR A 161 -19.71 -0.83 -8.95
C THR A 161 -18.61 -0.96 -7.89
N LEU A 162 -18.79 -1.82 -6.89
CA LEU A 162 -17.74 -2.05 -5.88
C LEU A 162 -16.48 -2.64 -6.53
N LEU A 163 -16.66 -3.66 -7.37
CA LEU A 163 -15.56 -4.28 -8.11
C LEU A 163 -14.82 -3.26 -8.99
N ASP A 164 -15.55 -2.44 -9.75
CA ASP A 164 -14.98 -1.41 -10.61
C ASP A 164 -14.11 -0.42 -9.81
N ARG A 165 -14.58 -0.01 -8.62
CA ARG A 165 -13.83 0.88 -7.73
C ARG A 165 -12.57 0.23 -7.15
N LEU A 166 -12.64 -1.04 -6.76
CA LEU A 166 -11.46 -1.77 -6.27
C LEU A 166 -10.42 -1.96 -7.37
N VAL A 167 -10.84 -2.23 -8.60
CA VAL A 167 -9.96 -2.34 -9.77
C VAL A 167 -9.29 -0.99 -10.04
N ALA A 168 -10.04 0.11 -10.08
CA ALA A 168 -9.49 1.45 -10.28
C ALA A 168 -8.48 1.81 -9.18
N LEU A 169 -8.77 1.48 -7.92
CA LEU A 169 -7.85 1.71 -6.81
C LEU A 169 -6.54 0.91 -6.98
N ARG A 170 -6.63 -0.35 -7.42
CA ARG A 170 -5.46 -1.17 -7.72
C ARG A 170 -4.64 -0.58 -8.87
N GLU A 171 -5.28 -0.12 -9.94
CA GLU A 171 -4.60 0.51 -11.08
C GLU A 171 -3.83 1.76 -10.65
N LEU A 172 -4.42 2.60 -9.79
CA LEU A 172 -3.75 3.77 -9.23
C LEU A 172 -2.53 3.40 -8.38
N LEU A 173 -2.63 2.34 -7.59
CA LEU A 173 -1.53 1.85 -6.74
C LEU A 173 -0.40 1.24 -7.58
N ASP A 174 -0.76 0.42 -8.58
CA ASP A 174 0.18 -0.16 -9.54
C ASP A 174 0.92 0.93 -10.33
N GLU A 175 0.21 1.98 -10.76
CA GLU A 175 0.81 3.14 -11.43
C GLU A 175 1.79 3.88 -10.50
N ALA A 176 1.40 4.13 -9.25
CA ALA A 176 2.26 4.77 -8.26
C ALA A 176 3.56 3.96 -8.01
N LEU A 177 3.44 2.65 -7.80
CA LEU A 177 4.58 1.74 -7.62
C LEU A 177 5.49 1.71 -8.86
N THR A 178 4.91 1.66 -10.06
CA THR A 178 5.64 1.67 -11.33
C THR A 178 6.40 3.00 -11.53
N MET A 179 5.78 4.12 -11.20
CA MET A 179 6.42 5.45 -11.28
C MET A 179 7.58 5.58 -10.29
N GLY A 180 7.41 5.09 -9.06
CA GLY A 180 8.50 5.00 -8.08
C GLY A 180 9.69 4.20 -8.63
N GLU A 181 9.42 3.03 -9.22
CA GLU A 181 10.43 2.16 -9.81
C GLU A 181 11.16 2.81 -11.00
N PHE A 182 10.41 3.49 -11.88
CA PHE A 182 10.97 4.18 -13.02
C PHE A 182 11.92 5.31 -12.60
N VAL A 183 11.52 6.12 -11.63
CA VAL A 183 12.33 7.24 -11.11
C VAL A 183 13.59 6.72 -10.43
N TYR A 184 13.48 5.65 -9.63
CA TYR A 184 14.64 5.01 -9.04
C TYR A 184 15.66 4.55 -10.11
N ARG A 185 15.18 3.85 -11.15
CA ARG A 185 16.04 3.38 -12.24
C ARG A 185 16.67 4.53 -13.03
N SER A 186 15.95 5.61 -13.29
CA SER A 186 16.45 6.75 -14.07
C SER A 186 17.50 7.55 -13.29
N THR A 187 17.26 7.85 -12.01
CA THR A 187 18.24 8.51 -11.14
C THR A 187 19.49 7.65 -10.93
N ARG A 188 19.34 6.33 -10.76
CA ARG A 188 20.47 5.40 -10.67
C ARG A 188 21.27 5.35 -11.98
N ARG A 189 20.61 5.45 -13.14
CA ARG A 189 21.27 5.48 -14.45
C ARG A 189 22.07 6.76 -14.67
N GLU A 190 21.52 7.94 -14.35
CA GLU A 190 22.27 9.21 -14.38
C GLU A 190 23.45 9.20 -13.40
N THR A 191 23.25 8.65 -12.20
CA THR A 191 24.32 8.53 -11.20
C THR A 191 25.40 7.55 -11.65
N PHE A 192 25.03 6.45 -12.33
CA PHE A 192 25.97 5.48 -12.89
C PHE A 192 26.73 6.07 -14.07
N GLU A 193 26.09 6.84 -14.95
CA GLU A 193 26.73 7.55 -16.06
C GLU A 193 27.71 8.62 -15.53
N LEU A 194 27.33 9.39 -14.51
CA LEU A 194 28.20 10.34 -13.81
C LEU A 194 29.39 9.66 -13.11
N LEU A 195 29.18 8.54 -12.41
CA LEU A 195 30.26 7.78 -11.78
C LEU A 195 31.20 7.14 -12.81
N THR A 196 30.67 6.72 -13.96
CA THR A 196 31.47 6.19 -15.06
C THR A 196 32.31 7.29 -15.72
N ASP A 197 31.79 8.50 -15.84
CA ASP A 197 32.53 9.66 -16.33
C ASP A 197 33.56 10.18 -15.33
N VAL A 198 33.25 10.21 -14.02
CA VAL A 198 34.23 10.56 -12.97
C VAL A 198 35.36 9.51 -12.92
N GLY A 199 35.05 8.22 -13.03
CA GLY A 199 36.07 7.15 -13.12
C GLY A 199 36.95 7.28 -14.36
N ARG A 200 36.36 7.66 -15.50
CA ARG A 200 37.09 7.93 -16.75
C ARG A 200 37.99 9.17 -16.65
N ILE A 201 37.49 10.26 -16.07
CA ILE A 201 38.25 11.50 -15.86
C ILE A 201 39.39 11.26 -14.86
N ALA A 202 39.14 10.56 -13.76
CA ALA A 202 40.16 10.19 -12.77
C ALA A 202 41.25 9.31 -13.39
N GLY A 203 40.90 8.28 -14.17
CA GLY A 203 41.87 7.46 -14.91
C GLY A 203 42.72 8.26 -15.89
N THR A 204 42.13 9.23 -16.59
CA THR A 204 42.84 10.09 -17.54
C THR A 204 43.81 11.06 -16.85
N ILE A 205 43.49 11.52 -15.63
CA ILE A 205 44.37 12.39 -14.82
C ILE A 205 45.56 11.57 -14.26
N THR A 206 45.31 10.34 -13.79
CA THR A 206 46.38 9.47 -13.27
C THR A 206 47.36 9.05 -14.36
N GLU A 207 46.89 8.72 -15.56
CA GLU A 207 47.77 8.38 -16.69
C GLU A 207 48.64 9.56 -17.15
N ARG A 208 48.12 10.80 -17.09
CA ARG A 208 48.88 12.01 -17.45
C ARG A 208 49.87 12.48 -16.39
N THR A 209 49.73 12.04 -15.14
CA THR A 209 50.62 12.45 -14.04
C THR A 209 51.82 11.51 -13.89
N HIS A 210 51.78 10.33 -14.53
CA HIS A 210 52.83 9.31 -14.51
C HIS A 210 53.55 9.12 -15.85
N ALA A 211 53.29 9.98 -16.84
CA ALA A 211 54.01 10.08 -18.12
C ALA A 211 54.91 11.31 -18.12
#